data_AF-A0AAV4ENC6-F1
#
_entry.id   AF-A0AAV4ENC6-F1
#
_cell.length_a   1.000
_cell.length_b   1.000
_cell.length_c   1.000
_cell.angle_alpha   90.00
_cell.angle_beta   90.00
_cell.angle_gamma   90.00
#
_symmetry.space_group_name_H-M   'P 1'
#
loop_
_entity.id
_entity.type
_entity.pdbx_description
1 polymer ?
#
loop_
_entity_poly.entity_id
_entity_poly.type
_entity_poly.pdbx_seq_one_letter_code
_entity_poly.pdbx_strand_id
1 'polypeptide(L)'
;MILQWLSRLLTFNGGVVFGYAEYDSSREAITLLTIMVKCLFGGKKFIEKLILCHALTAEFQFQCVQNVMELLHNCGATVKAVINDNNRINQAFFKLFSPFNPLSP
;
A
#
# COMPACT_ATOMS: atom_id res chain seq x y z
N MET A 1 13.18 -20.50 -12.61
CA MET A 1 11.73 -20.25 -12.55
C MET A 1 11.54 -18.75 -12.34
N ILE A 2 11.39 -18.00 -13.43
CA ILE A 2 11.21 -16.54 -13.41
C ILE A 2 9.71 -16.30 -13.27
N LEU A 3 9.28 -15.81 -12.11
CA LEU A 3 7.90 -15.41 -11.85
C LEU A 3 7.59 -14.16 -12.68
N GLN A 4 6.90 -14.36 -13.79
CA GLN A 4 6.36 -13.33 -14.65
C GLN A 4 5.12 -12.72 -13.96
N TRP A 5 5.30 -11.61 -13.24
CA TRP A 5 4.22 -10.69 -12.92
C TRP A 5 4.21 -9.58 -13.99
N LEU A 6 3.35 -9.76 -14.99
CA LEU A 6 3.00 -8.74 -15.98
C LEU A 6 2.08 -7.71 -15.31
N SER A 7 2.65 -6.78 -14.57
CA SER A 7 1.96 -5.53 -14.22
C SER A 7 2.96 -4.37 -14.28
N ARG A 8 3.12 -3.82 -15.49
CA ARG A 8 3.59 -2.45 -15.82
C ARG A 8 4.92 -2.03 -15.15
N LEU A 9 5.99 -2.00 -15.97
CA LEU A 9 7.39 -1.78 -15.59
C LEU A 9 7.61 -0.59 -14.63
N LEU A 10 7.66 -0.88 -13.33
CA LEU A 10 8.41 -0.07 -12.38
C LEU A 10 9.89 -0.21 -12.77
N THR A 11 10.50 0.89 -13.22
CA THR A 11 11.89 0.89 -13.62
C THR A 11 12.72 1.63 -12.58
N PHE A 12 13.86 1.04 -12.21
CA PHE A 12 14.82 1.63 -11.29
C PHE A 12 16.13 1.87 -12.03
N ASN A 13 16.56 3.13 -12.10
CA ASN A 13 17.85 3.50 -12.70
C ASN A 13 18.49 4.62 -11.87
N GLY A 14 19.76 4.45 -11.48
CA GLY A 14 20.54 5.49 -10.81
C GLY A 14 19.95 5.99 -9.47
N GLY A 15 19.21 5.14 -8.74
CA GLY A 15 18.54 5.55 -7.49
C GLY A 15 17.14 6.14 -7.68
N VAL A 16 16.67 6.27 -8.92
CA VAL A 16 15.36 6.84 -9.25
C VAL A 16 14.40 5.75 -9.70
N VAL A 17 13.18 5.77 -9.17
CA VAL A 17 12.07 4.93 -9.61
C VAL A 17 11.18 5.74 -10.56
N PHE A 18 10.90 5.21 -11.74
CA PHE A 18 10.04 5.85 -12.74
C PHE A 18 9.08 4.86 -13.39
N GLY A 19 7.96 5.40 -13.89
CA GLY A 19 6.90 4.67 -14.57
C GLY A 19 5.60 5.46 -14.56
N TYR A 20 4.50 4.79 -14.92
CA TYR A 20 3.16 5.38 -14.98
C TYR A 20 2.32 4.95 -13.79
N ALA A 21 1.33 5.76 -13.43
CA ALA A 21 0.45 5.46 -12.30
C ALA A 21 -0.36 4.19 -12.56
N GLU A 22 -0.50 3.33 -11.55
CA GLU A 22 -1.16 2.04 -11.67
C GLU A 22 -2.64 2.18 -12.04
N TYR A 23 -3.32 3.18 -11.47
CA TYR A 23 -4.73 3.46 -11.73
C TYR A 23 -4.98 4.31 -12.99
N ASP A 24 -3.95 4.96 -13.55
CA ASP A 24 -4.05 5.79 -14.76
C ASP A 24 -2.73 5.80 -15.53
N SER A 25 -2.61 4.94 -16.56
CA SER A 25 -1.40 4.85 -17.38
C SER A 25 -1.13 6.06 -18.27
N SER A 26 -2.05 7.01 -18.36
CA SER A 26 -1.78 8.26 -19.09
C SER A 26 -0.94 9.25 -18.29
N ARG A 27 -0.77 9.00 -16.98
CA ARG A 27 -0.05 9.89 -16.06
C ARG A 27 1.24 9.28 -15.56
N GLU A 28 2.30 10.07 -15.62
CA GLU A 28 3.56 9.73 -14.96
C GLU A 28 3.36 9.67 -13.44
N ALA A 29 3.93 8.64 -12.82
CA ALA A 29 3.89 8.50 -11.38
C ALA A 29 4.91 9.44 -10.74
N ILE A 30 4.45 10.23 -9.77
CA ILE A 30 5.29 11.13 -8.96
C ILE A 30 5.33 10.71 -7.48
N THR A 31 4.61 9.63 -7.13
CA THR A 31 4.51 9.08 -5.78
C THR A 31 4.64 7.56 -5.86
N LEU A 32 5.28 6.96 -4.86
CA LEU A 32 5.39 5.51 -4.71
C LEU A 32 4.72 5.09 -3.41
N LEU A 33 3.61 4.37 -3.49
CA LEU A 33 3.00 3.73 -2.33
C LEU A 33 3.75 2.43 -2.02
N THR A 34 4.29 2.34 -0.80
CA THR A 34 4.97 1.14 -0.31
C THR A 34 4.20 0.53 0.86
N ILE A 35 3.86 -0.74 0.76
CA ILE A 35 3.22 -1.50 1.86
C ILE A 35 4.22 -2.53 2.37
N MET A 36 4.64 -2.37 3.62
CA MET A 36 5.56 -3.27 4.30
C MET A 36 4.83 -4.06 5.38
N VAL A 37 5.08 -5.37 5.43
CA VAL A 37 4.58 -6.25 6.47
C VAL A 37 5.70 -6.50 7.48
N LYS A 38 5.38 -6.33 8.77
CA LYS A 38 6.29 -6.59 9.88
C LYS A 38 5.64 -7.50 10.90
N CYS A 39 6.26 -8.65 11.16
CA CYS A 39 5.83 -9.56 12.21
C CYS A 39 6.14 -8.98 13.60
N LEU A 40 5.20 -9.07 14.55
CA LEU A 40 5.34 -8.51 15.90
C LEU A 40 6.43 -9.21 16.74
N PHE A 41 6.55 -10.53 16.65
CA PHE A 41 7.43 -11.33 17.51
C PHE A 41 8.78 -11.66 16.86
N GLY A 42 9.44 -10.65 16.28
CA GLY A 42 10.79 -10.81 15.71
C GLY A 42 10.86 -11.60 14.40
N GLY A 43 9.74 -11.84 13.73
CA GLY A 43 9.71 -12.46 12.41
C GLY A 43 10.27 -11.54 11.30
N LYS A 44 10.35 -12.09 10.08
CA LYS A 44 10.82 -11.34 8.90
C LYS A 44 9.94 -10.11 8.63
N LYS A 45 10.58 -9.04 8.18
CA LYS A 45 9.92 -7.91 7.54
C LYS A 45 10.13 -8.01 6.04
N PHE A 46 9.11 -7.69 5.26
CA PHE A 46 9.19 -7.71 3.80
C PHE A 46 8.26 -6.66 3.20
N ILE A 47 8.59 -6.23 1.99
CA ILE A 47 7.76 -5.33 1.20
C ILE A 47 6.78 -6.20 0.44
N GLU A 48 5.49 -5.98 0.65
CA GLU A 48 4.42 -6.73 -0.02
C GLU A 48 3.98 -6.02 -1.31
N LYS A 49 3.91 -4.68 -1.30
CA LYS A 49 3.57 -3.90 -2.49
C LYS A 49 4.46 -2.68 -2.68
N LEU A 50 4.81 -2.43 -3.94
CA LEU A 50 5.40 -1.20 -4.45
C LEU A 50 4.56 -0.73 -5.63
N ILE A 51 3.79 0.34 -5.43
CA ILE A 51 2.77 0.79 -6.38
C ILE A 51 3.08 2.22 -6.80
N LEU A 52 3.20 2.44 -8.11
CA LEU A 52 3.38 3.76 -8.69
C LEU A 52 2.06 4.52 -8.75
N CYS A 53 2.06 5.75 -8.26
CA CYS A 53 0.90 6.64 -8.18
C CYS A 53 1.25 8.02 -8.73
N HIS A 54 0.32 8.65 -9.45
CA HIS A 54 0.45 10.07 -9.78
C HIS A 54 0.04 10.94 -8.57
N ALA A 55 -1.06 10.60 -7.91
CA ALA A 55 -1.45 11.18 -6.64
C ALA A 55 -2.02 10.06 -5.76
N LEU A 56 -1.56 9.98 -4.52
CA LEU A 56 -2.09 9.01 -3.57
C LEU A 56 -3.41 9.55 -2.99
N THR A 57 -4.50 8.80 -3.20
CA THR A 57 -5.80 9.07 -2.56
C THR A 57 -6.03 8.13 -1.39
N ALA A 58 -6.85 8.57 -0.43
CA ALA A 58 -7.17 7.78 0.75
C ALA A 58 -7.89 6.48 0.38
N GLU A 59 -8.80 6.55 -0.60
CA GLU A 59 -9.59 5.43 -1.09
C GLU A 59 -8.73 4.39 -1.80
N PHE A 60 -7.83 4.83 -2.68
CA PHE A 60 -6.91 3.93 -3.38
C PHE A 60 -5.96 3.24 -2.41
N GLN A 61 -5.42 3.99 -1.45
CA GLN A 61 -4.59 3.43 -0.39
C GLN A 61 -5.36 2.42 0.46
N PHE A 62 -6.61 2.73 0.82
CA PHE A 62 -7.48 1.84 1.59
C PHE A 62 -7.71 0.52 0.87
N GLN A 63 -8.06 0.56 -0.42
CA GLN A 63 -8.22 -0.65 -1.25
C GLN A 63 -6.94 -1.48 -1.31
N CYS A 64 -5.78 -0.85 -1.52
CA CYS A 64 -4.50 -1.56 -1.57
C CYS A 64 -4.18 -2.25 -0.25
N VAL A 65 -4.44 -1.59 0.89
CA VAL A 65 -4.20 -2.16 2.22
C VAL A 65 -5.20 -3.27 2.53
N GLN A 66 -6.48 -3.11 2.22
CA GLN A 66 -7.50 -4.16 2.38
C GLN A 66 -7.12 -5.43 1.61
N ASN A 67 -6.68 -5.29 0.35
CA ASN A 67 -6.23 -6.42 -0.46
C ASN A 67 -5.03 -7.15 0.19
N VAL A 68 -4.07 -6.41 0.76
CA VAL A 68 -2.94 -7.01 1.48
C VAL A 68 -3.40 -7.69 2.77
N MET A 69 -4.32 -7.08 3.52
CA MET A 69 -4.87 -7.67 4.74
C MET A 69 -5.61 -8.99 4.46
N GLU A 70 -6.39 -9.04 3.38
CA GLU A 70 -7.08 -10.24 2.92
C GLU A 70 -6.09 -11.34 2.51
N LEU A 71 -5.06 -11.00 1.72
CA LEU A 71 -4.00 -11.95 1.35
C LEU A 71 -3.30 -12.54 2.58
N LEU A 72 -2.92 -11.70 3.54
CA LEU A 72 -2.31 -12.13 4.79
C LEU A 72 -3.25 -13.03 5.61
N HIS A 73 -4.54 -12.69 5.65
CA HIS A 73 -5.55 -13.50 6.34
C HIS A 73 -5.70 -14.88 5.70
N ASN A 74 -5.74 -14.95 4.37
CA ASN A 74 -5.80 -16.21 3.62
C ASN A 74 -4.56 -17.09 3.83
N CYS A 75 -3.41 -16.49 4.18
CA CYS A 75 -2.20 -17.20 4.59
C CYS A 75 -2.18 -17.60 6.08
N GLY A 76 -3.27 -17.40 6.82
CA GLY A 76 -3.38 -17.71 8.25
C GLY A 76 -2.76 -16.69 9.19
N ALA A 77 -2.34 -15.52 8.69
CA ALA A 77 -1.86 -14.43 9.53
C ALA A 77 -3.01 -13.57 10.05
N THR A 78 -2.77 -12.83 11.13
CA THR A 78 -3.72 -11.84 11.66
C THR A 78 -3.06 -10.48 11.71
N VAL A 79 -3.62 -9.50 11.00
CA VAL A 79 -3.16 -8.12 11.04
C VAL A 79 -3.66 -7.47 12.33
N LYS A 80 -2.73 -7.01 13.17
CA LYS A 80 -3.05 -6.39 14.48
C LYS A 80 -3.07 -4.87 14.44
N ALA A 81 -2.30 -4.26 13.55
CA ALA A 81 -2.22 -2.82 13.41
C ALA A 81 -1.79 -2.44 12.00
N VAL A 82 -2.22 -1.26 11.56
CA VAL A 82 -1.71 -0.56 10.39
C VAL A 82 -1.06 0.73 10.89
N ILE A 83 0.15 1.01 10.43
CA ILE A 83 0.94 2.18 10.86
C ILE A 83 1.25 3.02 9.63
N ASN A 84 1.03 4.32 9.73
CA ASN A 84 1.39 5.27 8.69
C ASN A 84 1.79 6.63 9.30
N ASP A 85 2.32 7.54 8.47
CA ASP A 85 2.62 8.91 8.90
C ASP A 85 1.33 9.72 9.17
N ASN A 86 1.49 10.95 9.66
CA ASN A 86 0.39 11.83 10.03
C ASN A 86 -0.03 12.84 8.95
N ASN A 87 0.22 12.56 7.67
CA ASN A 87 -0.20 13.47 6.59
C ASN A 87 -1.74 13.42 6.37
N ARG A 88 -2.29 14.44 5.72
CA ARG A 88 -3.75 14.61 5.53
C ARG A 88 -4.41 13.42 4.81
N ILE A 89 -3.73 12.84 3.82
CA ILE A 89 -4.25 11.69 3.07
C ILE A 89 -4.30 10.46 3.97
N ASN A 90 -3.25 10.24 4.79
CA ASN A 90 -3.19 9.12 5.73
C ASN A 90 -4.22 9.23 6.85
N GLN A 91 -4.47 10.45 7.36
CA GLN A 91 -5.58 10.69 8.29
C GLN A 91 -6.93 10.35 7.65
N ALA A 92 -7.16 10.75 6.40
CA ALA A 92 -8.39 10.42 5.67
C ALA A 92 -8.52 8.91 5.41
N PHE A 93 -7.42 8.23 5.07
CA PHE A 93 -7.34 6.78 4.92
C PHE A 93 -7.80 6.05 6.19
N PHE A 94 -7.36 6.47 7.38
CA PHE A 94 -7.78 5.82 8.63
C PHE A 94 -9.28 6.00 8.91
N LYS A 95 -9.89 7.11 8.47
CA LYS A 95 -11.33 7.33 8.61
C LYS A 95 -12.15 6.31 7.81
N LEU A 96 -11.60 5.74 6.74
CA LEU A 96 -12.26 4.73 5.92
C LEU A 96 -12.37 3.35 6.62
N PHE A 97 -11.62 3.10 7.69
CA PHE A 97 -11.75 1.87 8.49
C PHE A 97 -12.93 1.89 9.48
N SER A 98 -13.62 3.02 9.66
CA SER A 98 -14.76 3.12 10.59
C SER A 98 -16.09 2.82 9.89
N PRO A 99 -16.89 1.85 10.38
CA PRO A 99 -18.29 1.75 10.00
C PRO A 99 -19.17 2.78 10.75
N PHE A 100 -18.83 3.08 12.01
CA PHE A 100 -19.37 4.12 12.89
C PHE A 100 -18.34 4.24 14.01
N ASN A 101 -17.81 5.43 14.29
CA ASN A 101 -16.81 5.63 15.34
C ASN A 101 -17.48 6.17 16.62
N PRO A 102 -17.78 5.35 17.64
CA PRO A 102 -18.32 5.84 18.90
C PRO A 102 -17.27 6.54 19.79
N LEU A 103 -16.01 6.64 19.34
CA LEU A 103 -14.90 7.25 20.08
C LEU A 103 -14.14 8.33 19.28
N SER A 104 -14.68 8.80 18.16
CA SER A 104 -14.41 10.18 17.72
C SER A 104 -15.18 11.11 18.66
N PRO A 105 -14.58 12.19 19.18
CA PRO A 105 -15.29 13.13 20.05
C PRO A 105 -16.55 13.68 19.39
#